data_AF-H1LDI5-F1
#
_entry.id   AF-H1LDI5-F1
#
_cell.length_a   1.000
_cell.length_b   1.000
_cell.length_c   1.000
_cell.angle_alpha   90.00
_cell.angle_beta   90.00
_cell.angle_gamma   90.00
#
_symmetry.space_group_name_H-M   'P 1'
#
loop_
_entity.id
_entity.type
_entity.pdbx_description
1 polymer ?
#
loop_
_entity_poly.entity_id
_entity_poly.type
_entity_poly.pdbx_seq_one_letter_code
_entity_poly.pdbx_strand_id
1 'polypeptide(L)'
;MEGSMQTDFTTERLTISRLTMHDFDAYCQLISLPEVGTGAGFNLIGNQKMLGEVAKRQIQAPGSLGVYHESQLVAAGAIFSSNR
;
A
#
# COMPACT_ATOMS: atom_id res chain seq x y z
N MET A 1 15.66 -5.17 22.06
CA MET A 1 14.65 -4.22 21.58
C MET A 1 15.12 -3.76 20.21
N GLU A 2 14.70 -4.44 19.15
CA GLU A 2 15.03 -4.01 17.79
C GLU A 2 14.21 -2.75 17.48
N GLY A 3 14.91 -1.62 17.37
CA GLY A 3 14.30 -0.35 17.02
C GLY A 3 13.66 -0.46 15.65
N SER A 4 12.37 -0.16 15.57
CA SER A 4 11.64 0.02 14.32
C SER A 4 12.37 1.07 13.48
N MET A 5 13.00 0.65 12.38
CA MET A 5 13.51 1.60 11.40
C MET A 5 12.30 2.17 10.64
N GLN A 6 11.62 3.13 11.25
CA GLN A 6 10.60 3.93 10.61
C GLN A 6 11.26 5.23 10.17
N THR A 7 11.74 5.23 8.93
CA THR A 7 12.23 6.43 8.27
C THR A 7 11.30 6.71 7.12
N ASP A 8 10.39 7.65 7.33
CA ASP A 8 9.65 8.24 6.23
C ASP A 8 10.66 8.91 5.29
N PHE A 9 10.46 8.73 3.99
CA PHE A 9 11.27 9.34 2.95
C PHE A 9 10.47 10.44 2.29
N THR A 10 10.90 11.69 2.44
CA THR A 10 10.17 12.86 1.95
C THR A 10 10.97 13.57 0.86
N THR A 11 10.28 13.92 -0.22
CA THR A 11 10.73 14.82 -1.28
C THR A 11 9.91 16.12 -1.22
N GLU A 12 10.19 17.08 -2.10
CA GLU A 12 9.38 18.31 -2.21
C GLU A 12 7.89 18.05 -2.51
N ARG A 13 7.55 16.90 -3.10
CA ARG A 13 6.21 16.61 -3.61
C ARG A 13 5.57 15.35 -3.04
N LEU A 14 6.37 14.42 -2.55
CA LEU A 14 5.93 13.08 -2.16
C LEU A 14 6.55 12.65 -0.85
N THR A 15 5.77 11.96 -0.04
CA THR A 15 6.22 11.23 1.15
C THR A 15 6.03 9.74 0.90
N ILE A 16 7.04 8.93 1.20
CA ILE A 16 6.95 7.48 1.27
C ILE A 16 7.04 7.10 2.73
N SER A 17 5.99 6.48 3.25
CA SER A 17 5.92 6.06 4.65
C SER A 17 5.24 4.70 4.76
N ARG A 18 5.25 4.15 5.97
CA ARG A 18 4.57 2.87 6.23
C ARG A 18 3.08 2.99 5.94
N LEU A 19 2.55 2.07 5.13
CA LEU A 19 1.11 1.94 4.93
C LEU A 19 0.47 1.33 6.20
N THR A 20 -0.62 1.91 6.67
CA THR A 20 -1.28 1.51 7.92
C THR A 20 -2.78 1.26 7.73
N MET A 21 -3.45 0.75 8.77
CA MET A 21 -4.91 0.56 8.72
C MET A 21 -5.70 1.87 8.64
N HIS A 22 -5.08 3.02 8.96
CA HIS A 22 -5.71 4.33 8.70
C HIS A 22 -5.88 4.60 7.21
N ASP A 23 -5.04 3.99 6.37
CA ASP A 23 -5.07 4.13 4.92
C ASP A 23 -6.03 3.16 4.23
N PHE A 24 -6.72 2.29 4.98
CA PHE A 24 -7.49 1.17 4.42
C PHE A 24 -8.51 1.60 3.37
N ASP A 25 -9.31 2.63 3.67
CA ASP A 25 -10.34 3.10 2.73
C ASP A 25 -9.72 3.74 1.49
N ALA A 26 -8.68 4.55 1.66
CA ALA A 26 -7.94 5.16 0.56
C ALA A 26 -7.27 4.10 -0.32
N TYR A 27 -6.73 3.04 0.29
CA TYR A 27 -6.09 1.94 -0.43
C TYR A 27 -7.12 1.11 -1.20
N CYS A 28 -8.28 0.80 -0.61
CA CYS A 28 -9.38 0.13 -1.30
C CYS A 28 -9.86 0.93 -2.52
N GLN A 29 -9.95 2.26 -2.41
CA GLN A 29 -10.28 3.13 -3.53
C GLN A 29 -9.21 3.07 -4.63
N LEU A 30 -7.93 3.18 -4.24
CA LEU A 30 -6.80 3.14 -5.16
C LEU A 30 -6.76 1.84 -5.98
N ILE A 31 -6.88 0.67 -5.33
CA ILE A 31 -6.82 -0.63 -6.01
C ILE A 31 -8.08 -0.96 -6.82
N SER A 32 -9.16 -0.20 -6.62
CA SER A 32 -10.38 -0.29 -7.42
C SER A 32 -10.31 0.53 -8.71
N LEU A 33 -9.30 1.39 -8.89
CA LEU A 33 -9.07 2.10 -10.14
C LEU A 33 -8.72 1.08 -11.25
N PRO A 34 -9.35 1.14 -12.44
CA PRO A 34 -9.11 0.16 -13.51
C PRO A 34 -7.64 0.02 -13.93
N GLU A 35 -6.91 1.12 -13.96
CA GLU A 35 -5.49 1.18 -14.35
C GLU A 35 -4.61 0.48 -13.31
N VAL A 36 -4.86 0.73 -12.03
CA VAL A 36 -4.16 0.07 -10.92
C VAL A 36 -4.53 -1.40 -10.87
N GLY A 37 -5.82 -1.71 -11.01
CA GLY A 37 -6.32 -3.07 -10.99
C GLY A 37 -5.74 -3.93 -12.11
N THR A 38 -5.55 -3.35 -13.29
CA THR A 38 -4.91 -4.03 -14.43
C THR A 38 -3.40 -4.19 -14.22
N GLY A 39 -2.72 -3.13 -13.75
CA GLY A 39 -1.27 -3.15 -13.57
C GLY A 39 -0.80 -4.04 -12.41
N ALA A 40 -1.57 -4.12 -11.33
CA ALA A 40 -1.24 -4.90 -10.13
C ALA A 40 -2.02 -6.23 -10.02
N GLY A 41 -2.89 -6.54 -10.98
CA GLY A 41 -3.65 -7.80 -11.03
C GLY A 41 -4.85 -7.89 -10.09
N PHE A 42 -5.28 -6.77 -9.47
CA PHE A 42 -6.50 -6.77 -8.64
C PHE A 42 -7.78 -6.99 -9.44
N ASN A 43 -7.77 -6.69 -10.75
CA ASN A 43 -8.89 -6.97 -11.65
C ASN A 43 -9.22 -8.48 -11.77
N LEU A 44 -8.29 -9.36 -11.40
CA LEU A 44 -8.50 -10.82 -11.34
C LEU A 44 -9.35 -11.23 -10.14
N ILE A 45 -9.53 -10.34 -9.15
CA ILE A 45 -10.35 -10.59 -7.96
C ILE A 45 -11.79 -10.22 -8.28
N GLY A 46 -12.58 -11.20 -8.72
CA GLY A 46 -13.99 -11.00 -9.12
C GLY A 46 -14.96 -10.67 -7.98
N ASN A 47 -14.50 -10.62 -6.72
CA ASN A 47 -15.34 -10.35 -5.56
C ASN A 47 -14.77 -9.18 -4.73
N GLN A 48 -15.55 -8.11 -4.63
CA GLN A 48 -15.22 -6.91 -3.85
C GLN A 48 -14.90 -7.22 -2.37
N LYS A 49 -15.56 -8.20 -1.76
CA LYS A 49 -15.22 -8.62 -0.38
C LYS A 49 -13.82 -9.23 -0.29
N MET A 50 -13.37 -9.94 -1.32
CA MET A 50 -12.01 -10.49 -1.37
C MET A 50 -10.97 -9.40 -1.60
N LEU A 51 -11.31 -8.36 -2.37
CA LEU A 51 -10.42 -7.22 -2.60
C LEU A 51 -10.09 -6.51 -1.27
N GLY A 52 -11.11 -6.27 -0.43
CA GLY A 52 -10.91 -5.70 0.91
C GLY A 52 -10.04 -6.58 1.82
N GLU A 53 -10.20 -7.91 1.79
CA GLU A 53 -9.36 -8.82 2.59
C GLU A 53 -7.91 -8.87 2.08
N VAL A 54 -7.70 -8.79 0.76
CA VAL A 54 -6.36 -8.68 0.18
C VAL A 54 -5.70 -7.36 0.59
N ALA A 55 -6.46 -6.25 0.55
CA ALA A 55 -5.99 -4.94 0.97
C ALA A 55 -5.52 -4.95 2.44
N LYS A 56 -6.33 -5.52 3.36
CA LYS A 56 -5.96 -5.68 4.77
C LYS A 56 -4.66 -6.46 4.93
N ARG A 57 -4.54 -7.61 4.26
CA ARG A 57 -3.33 -8.44 4.34
C ARG A 57 -2.09 -7.72 3.82
N GLN A 58 -2.23 -6.95 2.75
CA GLN A 58 -1.12 -6.15 2.22
C GLN A 58 -0.74 -5.04 3.19
N ILE A 59 -1.67 -4.26 3.72
CA ILE A 59 -1.36 -3.22 4.73
C ILE A 59 -0.60 -3.81 5.94
N GLN A 60 -0.99 -5.01 6.36
CA GLN A 60 -0.38 -5.68 7.51
C GLN A 60 0.97 -6.34 7.20
N ALA A 61 1.33 -6.50 5.92
CA ALA A 61 2.58 -7.14 5.55
C ALA A 61 3.80 -6.28 5.98
N PRO A 62 4.89 -6.91 6.44
CA PRO A 62 6.15 -6.21 6.65
C PRO A 62 6.63 -5.57 5.35
N GLY A 63 7.09 -4.33 5.41
CA GLY A 63 7.61 -3.61 4.23
C GLY A 63 6.52 -3.00 3.35
N SER A 64 5.27 -2.95 3.78
CA SER A 64 4.21 -2.23 3.08
C SER A 64 4.33 -0.72 3.25
N LEU A 65 4.44 -0.04 2.13
CA LEU A 65 4.67 1.40 2.02
C LEU A 65 3.56 2.05 1.20
N GLY A 66 3.13 3.23 1.64
CA GLY A 66 2.31 4.15 0.88
C GLY A 66 3.17 5.27 0.32
N VAL A 67 2.75 5.81 -0.83
CA VAL A 67 3.28 7.05 -1.42
C VAL A 67 2.17 8.09 -1.34
N TYR A 68 2.50 9.25 -0.78
CA TYR A 68 1.54 10.29 -0.43
C TYR A 68 1.89 11.61 -1.13
N HIS A 69 0.89 12.24 -1.74
CA HIS A 69 0.97 13.62 -2.25
C HIS A 69 -0.04 14.46 -1.46
N GLU A 70 0.42 15.51 -0.77
CA GLU A 70 -0.47 16.36 0.07
C GLU A 70 -1.37 15.53 1.03
N SER A 71 -0.78 14.51 1.66
CA SER A 71 -1.47 13.56 2.56
C SER A 71 -2.48 12.61 1.89
N GLN A 72 -2.63 12.63 0.56
CA GLN A 72 -3.44 11.67 -0.18
C GLN A 72 -2.59 10.48 -0.62
N LEU A 73 -3.07 9.26 -0.38
CA LEU A 73 -2.44 8.04 -0.87
C LEU A 73 -2.57 7.96 -2.40
N VAL A 74 -1.46 8.02 -3.12
CA VAL A 74 -1.42 8.00 -4.60
C VAL A 74 -0.81 6.73 -5.18
N ALA A 75 -0.02 6.00 -4.39
CA ALA A 75 0.49 4.69 -4.73
C ALA A 75 0.76 3.87 -3.47
N ALA A 76 0.83 2.55 -3.58
CA ALA A 76 1.27 1.68 -2.51
C ALA A 76 2.01 0.46 -3.07
N GLY A 77 2.91 -0.11 -2.27
CA GLY A 77 3.68 -1.28 -2.65
C GLY A 77 4.32 -1.94 -1.44
N ALA A 78 4.78 -3.18 -1.60
CA ALA A 78 5.50 -3.91 -0.57
C ALA A 78 6.95 -4.16 -1.02
N ILE A 79 7.89 -3.93 -0.12
CA ILE A 79 9.30 -4.29 -0.33
C ILE A 79 9.50 -5.72 0.17
N PHE A 80 9.94 -6.60 -0.72
CA PHE A 80 10.30 -7.98 -0.39
C PHE A 80 11.82 -8.11 -0.39
N SER A 81 12.41 -8.41 0.77
CA SER A 81 13.81 -8.85 0.84
C SER A 81 13.87 -10.37 0.85
N SER A 82 14.41 -10.97 -0.21
CA SER A 82 14.78 -12.39 -0.21
C SER A 82 16.14 -12.53 0.47
N ASN A 83 16.18 -12.62 1.80
CA ASN A 83 17.36 -13.19 2.47
C ASN A 83 17.31 -14.71 2.24
N ARG A 84 17.85 -15.17 1.12
CA ARG A 84 18.29 -16.55 0.92
C ARG A 84 19.80 -16.61 1.09
#